data_AF-A0A4D4LFS8-F1
#
_entry.id   AF-A0A4D4LFS8-F1
#
_cell.length_a   1.000
_cell.length_b   1.000
_cell.length_c   1.000
_cell.angle_alpha   90.00
_cell.angle_beta   90.00
_cell.angle_gamma   90.00
#
_symmetry.space_group_name_H-M   'P 1'
#
loop_
_entity.id
_entity.type
_entity.pdbx_description
1 polymer ?
#
loop_
_entity_poly.entity_id
_entity_poly.type
_entity_poly.pdbx_seq_one_letter_code
_entity_poly.pdbx_strand_id
1 'polypeptide(L)'
;MWAPGVTAYERVNLGESLAKLSPASCPEALSALEASAEDPTTGASERIDLLRVIAMLDPDRRLRSIEHLEDLMTSRRADARHRAKAAQTLAEIALDRVESATGVLWNLVRNSRLDMDDRMDAAERLADLDAAHRAEAADELYRLAESPHCGVGYKILGAMKSAALAPHSRDRCLAMLTAIATDPARDWHHRLHAASSLSDMDPQNTEVLIPLLEDALNAPWVSSQDRATAAGHLGKLSDSHRMQAVEMLSRRITSSDTTLLEAWELAETLAQLAPERTEEAEAAFTRLFDSPFLHPLERSGVAKSLVRLAPHTRSRVVEGLLRHAAQERDAVYVEWAVTTAIEIDPGQREAADRLLRSRLAAAGGGRTTRGSRRRWPRWPVRRRARRSFAIWRSVSPRPTTRRHGWRRRTTSPGSTPRHWNRCWTGY
;
A
#
# COMPACT_ATOMS: atom_id res chain seq x y z
N MET A 1 -17.20 30.36 -0.42
CA MET A 1 -16.32 30.04 -1.57
C MET A 1 -14.99 29.51 -1.02
N TRP A 2 -14.57 28.29 -1.39
CA TRP A 2 -13.37 27.66 -0.81
C TRP A 2 -12.09 28.43 -1.17
N ALA A 3 -11.11 28.42 -0.26
CA ALA A 3 -9.80 29.01 -0.53
C ALA A 3 -9.11 28.33 -1.73
N PRO A 4 -8.40 29.06 -2.60
CA PRO A 4 -7.64 28.47 -3.69
C PRO A 4 -6.63 27.44 -3.17
N GLY A 5 -6.63 26.24 -3.75
CA GLY A 5 -5.67 25.17 -3.41
C GLY A 5 -6.20 24.07 -2.49
N VAL A 6 -7.43 24.18 -1.96
CA VAL A 6 -8.09 23.07 -1.27
C VAL A 6 -8.49 22.01 -2.28
N THR A 7 -7.98 20.80 -2.10
CA THR A 7 -8.29 19.67 -2.98
C THR A 7 -9.73 19.22 -2.82
N ALA A 8 -10.30 18.55 -3.83
CA ALA A 8 -11.65 17.99 -3.73
C ALA A 8 -11.78 16.99 -2.56
N TYR A 9 -10.75 16.19 -2.29
CA TYR A 9 -10.69 15.31 -1.12
C TYR A 9 -10.79 16.07 0.21
N GLU A 10 -10.06 17.18 0.35
CA GLU A 10 -10.16 18.03 1.54
C GLU A 10 -11.55 18.67 1.65
N ARG A 11 -12.18 19.07 0.53
CA ARG A 11 -13.56 19.58 0.51
C ARG A 11 -14.57 18.56 1.03
N VAL A 12 -14.47 17.28 0.62
CA VAL A 12 -15.32 16.18 1.13
C VAL A 12 -15.18 16.05 2.66
N ASN A 13 -13.94 15.93 3.15
CA ASN A 13 -13.67 15.77 4.59
C ASN A 13 -14.14 16.98 5.42
N LEU A 14 -13.97 18.19 4.88
CA LEU A 14 -14.42 19.43 5.53
C LEU A 14 -15.95 19.52 5.54
N GLY A 15 -16.62 19.16 4.45
CA GLY A 15 -18.07 19.08 4.36
C GLY A 15 -18.67 18.14 5.41
N GLU A 16 -18.15 16.91 5.49
CA GLU A 16 -18.57 15.94 6.51
C GLU A 16 -18.32 16.45 7.94
N SER A 17 -17.18 17.09 8.18
CA SER A 17 -16.81 17.59 9.50
C SER A 17 -17.69 18.78 9.91
N LEU A 18 -17.94 19.72 9.01
CA LEU A 18 -18.77 20.90 9.26
C LEU A 18 -20.20 20.50 9.61
N ALA A 19 -20.77 19.55 8.89
CA ALA A 19 -22.13 19.12 9.14
C ALA A 19 -22.30 18.36 10.47
N LYS A 20 -21.25 17.65 10.93
CA LYS A 20 -21.22 17.06 12.27
C LYS A 20 -21.11 18.10 13.38
N LEU A 21 -20.50 19.25 13.11
CA LEU A 21 -20.13 20.23 14.14
C LEU A 21 -21.14 21.37 14.30
N SER A 22 -21.85 21.78 13.25
CA SER A 22 -22.78 22.91 13.32
C SER A 22 -23.92 22.82 12.31
N PRO A 23 -25.15 22.51 12.74
CA PRO A 23 -26.34 22.54 11.89
C PRO A 23 -26.56 23.91 11.22
N ALA A 24 -26.18 25.01 11.88
CA ALA A 24 -26.33 26.36 11.34
C ALA A 24 -25.43 26.64 10.13
N SER A 25 -24.31 25.93 9.98
CA SER A 25 -23.39 26.07 8.83
C SER A 25 -23.73 25.12 7.67
N CYS A 26 -24.73 24.25 7.84
CA CYS A 26 -25.07 23.22 6.87
C CYS A 26 -25.47 23.79 5.49
N PRO A 27 -26.34 24.83 5.37
CA PRO A 27 -26.77 25.33 4.07
C PRO A 27 -25.63 25.89 3.19
N GLU A 28 -24.67 26.60 3.79
CA GLU A 28 -23.50 27.14 3.08
C GLU A 28 -22.56 26.01 2.64
N ALA A 29 -22.30 25.05 3.53
CA ALA A 29 -21.47 23.88 3.23
C ALA A 29 -22.08 23.07 2.07
N LEU A 30 -23.37 22.76 2.13
CA LEU A 30 -24.09 22.03 1.09
C LEU A 30 -24.02 22.74 -0.27
N SER A 31 -24.24 24.05 -0.31
CA SER A 31 -24.14 24.84 -1.55
C SER A 31 -22.72 24.80 -2.14
N ALA A 32 -21.70 24.82 -1.28
CA ALA A 32 -20.31 24.74 -1.72
C ALA A 32 -19.92 23.33 -2.20
N LEU A 33 -20.51 22.28 -1.62
CA LEU A 33 -20.34 20.89 -2.07
C LEU A 33 -21.03 20.66 -3.42
N GLU A 34 -22.25 21.17 -3.61
CA GLU A 34 -22.97 21.10 -4.90
C GLU A 34 -22.21 21.79 -6.01
N ALA A 35 -21.79 23.04 -5.79
CA ALA A 35 -20.98 23.77 -6.77
C ALA A 35 -19.69 23.01 -7.13
N SER A 36 -19.13 22.26 -6.17
CA SER A 36 -17.96 21.41 -6.41
C SER A 36 -18.30 20.15 -7.19
N ALA A 37 -19.47 19.55 -6.96
CA ALA A 37 -19.95 18.37 -7.69
C ALA A 37 -20.31 18.71 -9.14
N GLU A 38 -20.88 19.89 -9.39
CA GLU A 38 -21.27 20.38 -10.72
C GLU A 38 -20.06 20.86 -11.56
N ASP A 39 -18.93 21.17 -10.92
CA ASP A 39 -17.71 21.60 -11.61
C ASP A 39 -17.18 20.47 -12.52
N PRO A 40 -17.05 20.68 -13.85
CA PRO A 40 -16.53 19.68 -14.78
C PRO A 40 -15.07 19.34 -14.54
N THR A 41 -14.32 20.18 -13.83
CA THR A 41 -12.92 19.93 -13.46
C THR A 41 -12.76 19.03 -12.24
N THR A 42 -13.84 18.82 -11.47
CA THR A 42 -13.87 17.83 -10.39
C THR A 42 -13.86 16.42 -10.99
N GLY A 43 -12.90 15.60 -10.55
CA GLY A 43 -12.80 14.21 -10.97
C GLY A 43 -14.06 13.41 -10.64
N ALA A 44 -14.39 12.42 -11.47
CA ALA A 44 -15.64 11.68 -11.33
C ALA A 44 -15.73 10.91 -9.99
N SER A 45 -14.61 10.35 -9.53
CA SER A 45 -14.52 9.69 -8.22
C SER A 45 -14.88 10.66 -7.08
N GLU A 46 -14.33 11.88 -7.10
CA GLU A 46 -14.60 12.89 -6.10
C GLU A 46 -16.03 13.44 -6.21
N ARG A 47 -16.56 13.59 -7.42
CA ARG A 47 -17.96 13.96 -7.65
C ARG A 47 -18.92 12.97 -6.98
N ILE A 48 -18.67 11.65 -7.11
CA ILE A 48 -19.47 10.61 -6.45
C ILE A 48 -19.41 10.75 -4.92
N ASP A 49 -18.23 11.00 -4.35
CA ASP A 49 -18.10 11.18 -2.90
C ASP A 49 -18.85 12.44 -2.41
N LEU A 50 -18.79 13.54 -3.17
CA LEU A 50 -19.54 14.76 -2.86
C LEU A 50 -21.04 14.51 -2.89
N LEU A 51 -21.56 13.82 -3.91
CA LEU A 51 -22.99 13.48 -4.03
C LEU A 51 -23.45 12.61 -2.86
N ARG A 52 -22.63 11.66 -2.41
CA ARG A 52 -22.91 10.86 -1.20
C ARG A 52 -23.08 11.75 0.02
N VAL A 53 -22.12 12.64 0.27
CA VAL A 53 -22.15 13.53 1.44
C VAL A 53 -23.36 14.45 1.38
N ILE A 54 -23.65 15.07 0.23
CA ILE A 54 -24.83 15.93 0.07
C ILE A 54 -26.11 15.17 0.43
N ALA A 55 -26.27 13.94 -0.09
CA ALA A 55 -27.44 13.10 0.18
C ALA A 55 -27.60 12.70 1.65
N MET A 56 -26.50 12.50 2.36
CA MET A 56 -26.52 12.16 3.79
C MET A 56 -26.84 13.36 4.69
N LEU A 57 -26.46 14.57 4.26
CA LEU A 57 -26.59 15.79 5.05
C LEU A 57 -27.94 16.49 4.87
N ASP A 58 -28.56 16.35 3.71
CA ASP A 58 -29.82 17.03 3.38
C ASP A 58 -30.78 16.09 2.65
N PRO A 59 -31.84 15.61 3.33
CA PRO A 59 -32.88 14.78 2.71
C PRO A 59 -33.55 15.41 1.48
N ASP A 60 -33.64 16.75 1.40
CA ASP A 60 -34.29 17.43 0.27
C ASP A 60 -33.39 17.41 -0.99
N ARG A 61 -32.06 17.33 -0.81
CA ARG A 61 -31.06 17.22 -1.89
C ARG A 61 -30.72 15.77 -2.24
N ARG A 62 -31.17 14.81 -1.42
CA ARG A 62 -30.92 13.38 -1.62
C ARG A 62 -31.46 12.89 -2.96
N LEU A 63 -32.65 13.31 -3.37
CA LEU A 63 -33.25 12.88 -4.64
C LEU A 63 -32.39 13.27 -5.85
N ARG A 64 -31.93 14.52 -5.93
CA ARG A 64 -31.05 14.97 -7.01
C ARG A 64 -29.70 14.25 -7.01
N SER A 65 -29.19 13.92 -5.82
CA SER A 65 -27.95 13.16 -5.70
C SER A 65 -28.11 11.72 -6.21
N ILE A 66 -29.26 11.10 -5.91
CA ILE A 66 -29.65 9.79 -6.43
C ILE A 66 -29.72 9.83 -7.97
N GLU A 67 -30.42 10.80 -8.55
CA GLU A 67 -30.55 10.94 -10.02
C GLU A 67 -29.18 11.05 -10.70
N HIS A 68 -28.28 11.88 -10.17
CA HIS A 68 -26.92 12.00 -10.72
C HIS A 68 -26.10 10.70 -10.60
N LEU A 69 -26.25 9.96 -9.50
CA LEU A 69 -25.56 8.68 -9.33
C LEU A 69 -26.11 7.61 -10.28
N GLU A 70 -27.43 7.61 -10.54
CA GLU A 70 -28.06 6.73 -11.53
C GLU A 70 -27.55 7.01 -12.95
N ASP A 71 -27.47 8.29 -13.33
CA ASP A 71 -26.89 8.73 -14.60
C ASP A 71 -25.42 8.28 -14.73
N LEU A 72 -24.61 8.49 -13.68
CA LEU A 72 -23.19 8.09 -13.68
C LEU A 72 -23.02 6.57 -13.77
N MET A 73 -23.79 5.81 -13.01
CA MET A 73 -23.77 4.34 -12.97
C MET A 73 -24.09 3.73 -14.33
N THR A 74 -25.03 4.31 -15.07
CA THR A 74 -25.52 3.80 -16.36
C THR A 74 -24.81 4.42 -17.58
N SER A 75 -24.10 5.53 -17.39
CA SER A 75 -23.38 6.23 -18.46
C SER A 75 -22.29 5.38 -19.11
N ARG A 76 -22.40 5.20 -20.43
CA ARG A 76 -21.34 4.56 -21.24
C ARG A 76 -20.07 5.43 -21.38
N ARG A 77 -20.13 6.70 -20.99
CA ARG A 77 -18.98 7.62 -21.03
C ARG A 77 -18.15 7.55 -19.75
N ALA A 78 -18.73 7.07 -18.64
CA ALA A 78 -17.99 6.81 -17.43
C ALA A 78 -17.22 5.47 -17.56
N ASP A 79 -15.98 5.43 -17.08
CA ASP A 79 -15.24 4.17 -16.98
C ASP A 79 -15.88 3.23 -15.94
N ALA A 80 -15.47 1.96 -15.99
CA ALA A 80 -16.08 0.92 -15.17
C ALA A 80 -15.91 1.18 -13.66
N ARG A 81 -14.77 1.72 -13.21
CA ARG A 81 -14.53 2.03 -11.79
C ARG A 81 -15.48 3.11 -11.28
N HIS A 82 -15.66 4.18 -12.03
CA HIS A 82 -16.60 5.24 -11.66
C HIS A 82 -18.04 4.72 -11.66
N ARG A 83 -18.42 3.89 -12.62
CA ARG A 83 -19.75 3.25 -12.64
C ARG A 83 -19.96 2.33 -11.45
N ALA A 84 -18.97 1.51 -11.10
CA ALA A 84 -19.03 0.60 -9.95
C ALA A 84 -19.10 1.38 -8.63
N LYS A 85 -18.30 2.44 -8.49
CA LYS A 85 -18.36 3.34 -7.32
C LYS A 85 -19.71 4.03 -7.20
N ALA A 86 -20.25 4.57 -8.30
CA ALA A 86 -21.57 5.19 -8.31
C ALA A 86 -22.68 4.20 -7.91
N ALA A 87 -22.63 2.96 -8.41
CA ALA A 87 -23.56 1.91 -8.02
C ALA A 87 -23.49 1.59 -6.51
N GLN A 88 -22.29 1.37 -5.97
CA GLN A 88 -22.11 1.13 -4.54
C GLN A 88 -22.64 2.29 -3.69
N THR A 89 -22.25 3.52 -4.02
CA THR A 89 -22.71 4.72 -3.33
C THR A 89 -24.23 4.88 -3.39
N LEU A 90 -24.84 4.58 -4.54
CA LEU A 90 -26.30 4.62 -4.69
C LEU A 90 -26.98 3.61 -3.75
N ALA A 91 -26.48 2.38 -3.68
CA ALA A 91 -26.99 1.36 -2.76
C ALA A 91 -26.84 1.76 -1.27
N GLU A 92 -25.74 2.45 -0.91
CA GLU A 92 -25.52 2.98 0.45
C GLU A 92 -26.55 4.04 0.83
N ILE A 93 -26.87 4.97 -0.09
CA ILE A 93 -27.73 6.11 0.21
C ILE A 93 -29.19 5.90 -0.15
N ALA A 94 -29.58 4.84 -0.86
CA ALA A 94 -30.94 4.61 -1.35
C ALA A 94 -31.28 3.11 -1.33
N LEU A 95 -31.92 2.66 -0.24
CA LEU A 95 -32.26 1.24 -0.03
C LEU A 95 -33.19 0.69 -1.11
N ASP A 96 -34.06 1.52 -1.69
CA ASP A 96 -34.95 1.17 -2.82
C ASP A 96 -34.19 0.98 -4.15
N ARG A 97 -32.90 1.33 -4.19
CA ARG A 97 -32.04 1.24 -5.40
C ARG A 97 -30.98 0.15 -5.32
N VAL A 98 -30.92 -0.60 -4.22
CA VAL A 98 -29.94 -1.69 -4.02
C VAL A 98 -29.99 -2.70 -5.17
N GLU A 99 -31.18 -3.13 -5.60
CA GLU A 99 -31.31 -4.11 -6.69
C GLU A 99 -30.74 -3.58 -8.03
N SER A 100 -31.02 -2.32 -8.37
CA SER A 100 -30.49 -1.68 -9.59
C SER A 100 -28.96 -1.57 -9.54
N ALA A 101 -28.42 -1.11 -8.42
CA ALA A 101 -26.98 -1.01 -8.18
C ALA A 101 -26.28 -2.38 -8.26
N THR A 102 -26.84 -3.39 -7.59
CA THR A 102 -26.39 -4.78 -7.66
C THR A 102 -26.37 -5.30 -9.10
N GLY A 103 -27.44 -5.04 -9.87
CA GLY A 103 -27.51 -5.42 -11.28
C GLY A 103 -26.40 -4.81 -12.12
N VAL A 104 -26.06 -3.54 -11.90
CA VAL A 104 -24.96 -2.88 -12.60
C VAL A 104 -23.60 -3.45 -12.18
N LEU A 105 -23.36 -3.69 -10.89
CA LEU A 105 -22.12 -4.32 -10.42
C LEU A 105 -21.94 -5.72 -11.01
N TRP A 106 -22.97 -6.56 -11.01
CA TRP A 106 -22.91 -7.87 -11.65
C TRP A 106 -22.64 -7.80 -13.16
N ASN A 107 -23.23 -6.82 -13.85
CA ASN A 107 -22.96 -6.59 -15.26
C ASN A 107 -21.49 -6.21 -15.50
N LEU A 108 -20.89 -5.38 -14.64
CA LEU A 108 -19.48 -5.02 -14.75
C LEU A 108 -18.56 -6.22 -14.49
N VAL A 109 -18.79 -6.95 -13.41
CA VAL A 109 -18.07 -8.17 -13.03
C VAL A 109 -18.04 -9.21 -14.17
N ARG A 110 -19.18 -9.43 -14.83
CA ARG A 110 -19.35 -10.44 -15.89
C ARG A 110 -18.96 -9.95 -17.28
N ASN A 111 -18.63 -8.67 -17.44
CA ASN A 111 -18.28 -8.11 -18.75
C ASN A 111 -16.84 -8.47 -19.14
N SER A 112 -16.70 -9.46 -20.04
CA SER A 112 -15.41 -9.93 -20.54
C SER A 112 -14.62 -8.91 -21.38
N ARG A 113 -15.21 -7.76 -21.71
CA ARG A 113 -14.52 -6.66 -22.41
C ARG A 113 -13.78 -5.71 -21.47
N LEU A 114 -14.06 -5.78 -20.17
CA LEU A 114 -13.33 -5.01 -19.16
C LEU A 114 -12.05 -5.73 -18.78
N ASP A 115 -11.05 -4.96 -18.34
CA ASP A 115 -9.85 -5.56 -17.77
C ASP A 115 -10.15 -6.25 -16.43
N MET A 116 -9.20 -7.06 -15.97
CA MET A 116 -9.39 -7.86 -14.76
C MET A 116 -9.49 -7.00 -13.49
N ASP A 117 -8.82 -5.85 -13.46
CA ASP A 117 -8.81 -4.96 -12.30
C ASP A 117 -10.19 -4.34 -12.09
N ASP A 118 -10.81 -3.83 -13.16
CA ASP A 118 -12.15 -3.26 -13.13
C ASP A 118 -13.22 -4.29 -12.74
N ARG A 119 -13.06 -5.53 -13.19
CA ARG A 119 -13.99 -6.64 -12.84
C ARG A 119 -13.84 -7.07 -11.39
N MET A 120 -12.62 -7.10 -10.85
CA MET A 120 -12.36 -7.40 -9.45
C MET A 120 -12.84 -6.26 -8.53
N ASP A 121 -12.59 -4.99 -8.88
CA ASP A 121 -13.11 -3.83 -8.13
C ASP A 121 -14.65 -3.87 -8.05
N ALA A 122 -15.33 -4.18 -9.16
CA ALA A 122 -16.78 -4.33 -9.14
C ALA A 122 -17.27 -5.48 -8.24
N ALA A 123 -16.56 -6.61 -8.19
CA ALA A 123 -16.90 -7.73 -7.32
C ALA A 123 -16.68 -7.40 -5.84
N GLU A 124 -15.62 -6.66 -5.50
CA GLU A 124 -15.38 -6.20 -4.14
C GLU A 124 -16.47 -5.25 -3.64
N ARG A 125 -16.85 -4.28 -4.47
CA ARG A 125 -17.94 -3.35 -4.15
C ARG A 125 -19.26 -4.07 -3.96
N LEU A 126 -19.49 -5.12 -4.73
CA LEU A 126 -20.65 -5.98 -4.56
C LEU A 126 -20.63 -6.70 -3.20
N ALA A 127 -19.46 -7.17 -2.76
CA ALA A 127 -19.27 -7.80 -1.45
C ALA A 127 -19.47 -6.86 -0.24
N ASP A 128 -19.34 -5.55 -0.49
CA ASP A 128 -19.56 -4.50 0.52
C ASP A 128 -21.05 -4.16 0.70
N LEU A 129 -21.92 -4.50 -0.26
CA LEU A 129 -23.35 -4.16 -0.18
C LEU A 129 -24.07 -4.88 0.97
N ASP A 130 -23.93 -6.21 1.04
CA ASP A 130 -24.50 -7.01 2.13
C ASP A 130 -23.81 -8.38 2.27
N ALA A 131 -24.24 -9.14 3.29
CA ALA A 131 -23.67 -10.44 3.60
C ALA A 131 -24.01 -11.54 2.58
N ALA A 132 -25.13 -11.44 1.86
CA ALA A 132 -25.52 -12.43 0.85
C ALA A 132 -24.61 -12.29 -0.38
N HIS A 133 -24.47 -11.06 -0.88
CA HIS A 133 -23.60 -10.74 -2.00
C HIS A 133 -22.11 -10.97 -1.69
N ARG A 134 -21.71 -10.88 -0.42
CA ARG A 134 -20.33 -11.18 0.00
C ARG A 134 -19.87 -12.59 -0.38
N ALA A 135 -20.70 -13.60 -0.18
CA ALA A 135 -20.37 -14.98 -0.53
C ALA A 135 -20.28 -15.16 -2.06
N GLU A 136 -21.27 -14.65 -2.79
CA GLU A 136 -21.33 -14.75 -4.25
C GLU A 136 -20.18 -13.99 -4.92
N ALA A 137 -19.83 -12.80 -4.41
CA ALA A 137 -18.68 -12.03 -4.86
C ALA A 137 -17.36 -12.76 -4.60
N ALA A 138 -17.25 -13.47 -3.48
CA ALA A 138 -16.07 -14.29 -3.19
C ALA A 138 -15.92 -15.44 -4.21
N ASP A 139 -17.00 -16.14 -4.53
CA ASP A 139 -17.02 -17.18 -5.58
C ASP A 139 -16.63 -16.60 -6.93
N GLU A 140 -17.13 -15.43 -7.24
CA GLU A 140 -16.83 -14.74 -8.48
C GLU A 140 -15.37 -14.29 -8.59
N LEU A 141 -14.80 -13.71 -7.53
CA LEU A 141 -13.39 -13.34 -7.47
C LEU A 141 -12.48 -14.56 -7.67
N TYR A 142 -12.86 -15.71 -7.10
CA TYR A 142 -12.15 -16.96 -7.35
C TYR A 142 -12.26 -17.41 -8.80
N ARG A 143 -13.46 -17.37 -9.39
CA ARG A 143 -13.69 -17.70 -10.81
C ARG A 143 -12.92 -16.78 -11.76
N LEU A 144 -12.80 -15.50 -11.44
CA LEU A 144 -11.95 -14.56 -12.18
C LEU A 144 -10.47 -14.94 -12.07
N ALA A 145 -10.01 -15.34 -10.88
CA ALA A 145 -8.64 -15.81 -10.66
C ALA A 145 -8.33 -17.14 -11.39
N GLU A 146 -9.30 -18.05 -11.50
CA GLU A 146 -9.14 -19.32 -12.23
C GLU A 146 -9.05 -19.13 -13.75
N SER A 147 -9.60 -18.05 -14.28
CA SER A 147 -9.62 -17.78 -15.73
C SER A 147 -8.23 -17.95 -16.37
N PRO A 148 -8.13 -18.64 -17.52
CA PRO A 148 -6.86 -18.81 -18.22
C PRO A 148 -6.29 -17.48 -18.75
N HIS A 149 -7.13 -16.45 -18.90
CA HIS A 149 -6.73 -15.11 -19.31
C HIS A 149 -6.34 -14.20 -18.13
N CYS A 150 -6.42 -14.70 -16.89
CA CYS A 150 -6.03 -13.96 -15.71
C CYS A 150 -4.52 -14.03 -15.50
N GLY A 151 -3.86 -12.87 -15.49
CA GLY A 151 -2.43 -12.78 -15.17
C GLY A 151 -2.16 -13.24 -13.74
N VAL A 152 -0.99 -13.83 -13.49
CA VAL A 152 -0.66 -14.48 -12.20
C VAL A 152 -0.81 -13.55 -11.00
N GLY A 153 -0.40 -12.28 -11.13
CA GLY A 153 -0.62 -11.27 -10.08
C GLY A 153 -2.10 -11.09 -9.71
N TYR A 154 -3.00 -11.07 -10.69
CA TYR A 154 -4.44 -11.02 -10.45
C TYR A 154 -4.99 -12.34 -9.90
N LYS A 155 -4.42 -13.50 -10.28
CA LYS A 155 -4.80 -14.78 -9.66
C LYS A 155 -4.55 -14.78 -8.15
N ILE A 156 -3.35 -14.34 -7.74
CA ILE A 156 -2.97 -14.20 -6.33
C ILE A 156 -3.93 -13.24 -5.62
N LEU A 157 -4.15 -12.05 -6.20
CA LEU A 157 -5.03 -11.04 -5.62
C LEU A 157 -6.48 -11.54 -5.47
N GLY A 158 -7.04 -12.14 -6.51
CA GLY A 158 -8.40 -12.66 -6.50
C GLY A 158 -8.58 -13.80 -5.49
N ALA A 159 -7.60 -14.70 -5.37
CA ALA A 159 -7.61 -15.76 -4.35
C ALA A 159 -7.57 -15.18 -2.92
N MET A 160 -6.69 -14.20 -2.66
CA MET A 160 -6.63 -13.54 -1.34
C MET A 160 -7.94 -12.86 -0.98
N LYS A 161 -8.53 -12.11 -1.92
CA LYS A 161 -9.79 -11.38 -1.69
C LYS A 161 -10.97 -12.34 -1.52
N SER A 162 -11.06 -13.40 -2.33
CA SER A 162 -12.06 -14.45 -2.16
C SER A 162 -12.01 -15.06 -0.76
N ALA A 163 -10.82 -15.50 -0.32
CA ALA A 163 -10.64 -16.10 1.00
C ALA A 163 -10.95 -15.15 2.16
N ALA A 164 -10.68 -13.85 2.00
CA ALA A 164 -10.99 -12.84 3.01
C ALA A 164 -12.50 -12.59 3.14
N LEU A 165 -13.25 -12.66 2.03
CA LEU A 165 -14.70 -12.43 2.02
C LEU A 165 -15.50 -13.64 2.47
N ALA A 166 -15.05 -14.85 2.15
CA ALA A 166 -15.80 -16.08 2.40
C ALA A 166 -14.91 -17.20 2.96
N PRO A 167 -15.05 -17.57 4.25
CA PRO A 167 -14.25 -18.64 4.86
C PRO A 167 -14.34 -19.99 4.14
N HIS A 168 -15.48 -20.32 3.52
CA HIS A 168 -15.64 -21.58 2.78
C HIS A 168 -14.81 -21.64 1.48
N SER A 169 -14.35 -20.50 0.97
CA SER A 169 -13.47 -20.42 -0.20
C SER A 169 -11.99 -20.58 0.14
N ARG A 170 -11.65 -20.63 1.43
CA ARG A 170 -10.27 -20.57 1.91
C ARG A 170 -9.43 -21.72 1.37
N ASP A 171 -9.91 -22.95 1.44
CA ASP A 171 -9.13 -24.13 1.04
C ASP A 171 -8.77 -24.13 -0.45
N ARG A 172 -9.73 -23.77 -1.32
CA ARG A 172 -9.48 -23.65 -2.76
C ARG A 172 -8.54 -22.48 -3.11
N CYS A 173 -8.56 -21.40 -2.32
CA CYS A 173 -7.63 -20.29 -2.46
C CYS A 173 -6.22 -20.67 -2.02
N LEU A 174 -6.09 -21.38 -0.89
CA LEU A 174 -4.81 -21.94 -0.43
C LEU A 174 -4.25 -22.93 -1.46
N ALA A 175 -5.08 -23.78 -2.06
CA ALA A 175 -4.66 -24.69 -3.11
C ALA A 175 -4.14 -23.95 -4.36
N MET A 176 -4.83 -22.90 -4.81
CA MET A 176 -4.38 -22.07 -5.94
C MET A 176 -3.05 -21.38 -5.64
N LEU A 177 -2.93 -20.75 -4.48
CA LEU A 177 -1.68 -20.07 -4.09
C LEU A 177 -0.53 -21.07 -3.94
N THR A 178 -0.80 -22.26 -3.40
CA THR A 178 0.18 -23.36 -3.30
C THR A 178 0.65 -23.80 -4.69
N ALA A 179 -0.28 -23.95 -5.63
CA ALA A 179 0.06 -24.30 -7.01
C ALA A 179 0.92 -23.22 -7.67
N ILE A 180 0.64 -21.93 -7.45
CA ILE A 180 1.45 -20.82 -8.00
C ILE A 180 2.84 -20.79 -7.35
N ALA A 181 2.92 -20.96 -6.02
CA ALA A 181 4.17 -20.91 -5.27
C ALA A 181 5.13 -22.06 -5.66
N THR A 182 4.58 -23.24 -5.96
CA THR A 182 5.34 -24.45 -6.27
C THR A 182 5.57 -24.70 -7.76
N ASP A 183 4.97 -23.93 -8.67
CA ASP A 183 5.14 -24.07 -10.12
C ASP A 183 6.52 -23.53 -10.57
N PRO A 184 7.48 -24.39 -10.95
CA PRO A 184 8.83 -23.97 -11.34
C PRO A 184 8.86 -23.22 -12.68
N ALA A 185 7.78 -23.26 -13.48
CA ALA A 185 7.67 -22.49 -14.71
C ALA A 185 7.34 -21.01 -14.44
N ARG A 186 7.04 -20.63 -13.19
CA ARG A 186 6.82 -19.24 -12.77
C ARG A 186 8.10 -18.58 -12.34
N ASP A 187 8.22 -17.29 -12.63
CA ASP A 187 9.28 -16.47 -12.08
C ASP A 187 9.18 -16.37 -10.56
N TRP A 188 10.31 -16.08 -9.93
CA TRP A 188 10.45 -16.00 -8.49
C TRP A 188 9.56 -14.94 -7.85
N HIS A 189 9.33 -13.83 -8.53
CA HIS A 189 8.48 -12.76 -8.02
C HIS A 189 7.05 -13.26 -7.79
N HIS A 190 6.45 -13.94 -8.77
CA HIS A 190 5.11 -14.52 -8.60
C HIS A 190 5.07 -15.66 -7.57
N ARG A 191 6.09 -16.54 -7.56
CA ARG A 191 6.16 -17.66 -6.60
C ARG A 191 6.23 -17.15 -5.17
N LEU A 192 7.09 -16.15 -4.92
CA LEU A 192 7.24 -15.55 -3.60
C LEU A 192 6.04 -14.71 -3.21
N HIS A 193 5.42 -13.96 -4.12
CA HIS A 193 4.18 -13.25 -3.81
C HIS A 193 3.07 -14.23 -3.38
N ALA A 194 2.92 -15.36 -4.07
CA ALA A 194 1.98 -16.40 -3.65
C ALA A 194 2.36 -17.03 -2.30
N ALA A 195 3.64 -17.28 -2.05
CA ALA A 195 4.16 -17.79 -0.78
C ALA A 195 3.91 -16.81 0.38
N SER A 196 4.12 -15.52 0.15
CA SER A 196 3.80 -14.46 1.10
C SER A 196 2.32 -14.47 1.45
N SER A 197 1.45 -14.52 0.44
CA SER A 197 0.00 -14.60 0.62
C SER A 197 -0.42 -15.87 1.37
N LEU A 198 0.20 -17.01 1.07
CA LEU A 198 0.00 -18.27 1.81
C LEU A 198 0.38 -18.12 3.27
N SER A 199 1.54 -17.53 3.57
CA SER A 199 2.01 -17.32 4.94
C SER A 199 1.09 -16.41 5.73
N ASP A 200 0.53 -15.37 5.09
CA ASP A 200 -0.40 -14.44 5.74
C ASP A 200 -1.78 -15.09 5.97
N MET A 201 -2.23 -15.91 5.02
CA MET A 201 -3.51 -16.62 5.13
C MET A 201 -3.42 -17.76 6.12
N ASP A 202 -2.45 -18.65 5.98
CA ASP A 202 -2.22 -19.86 6.76
C ASP A 202 -0.75 -20.00 7.18
N PRO A 203 -0.36 -19.42 8.33
CA PRO A 203 1.00 -19.53 8.85
C PRO A 203 1.45 -20.97 9.16
N GLN A 204 0.52 -21.95 9.20
CA GLN A 204 0.85 -23.35 9.46
C GLN A 204 1.32 -24.11 8.21
N ASN A 205 1.20 -23.52 7.02
CA ASN A 205 1.61 -24.13 5.75
C ASN A 205 3.15 -24.10 5.56
N THR A 206 3.87 -24.50 6.60
CA THR A 206 5.34 -24.42 6.68
C THR A 206 6.03 -25.44 5.77
N GLU A 207 5.38 -26.59 5.51
CA GLU A 207 5.88 -27.66 4.64
C GLU A 207 6.14 -27.19 3.21
N VAL A 208 5.26 -26.32 2.67
CA VAL A 208 5.44 -25.73 1.34
C VAL A 208 6.33 -24.49 1.40
N LEU A 209 6.15 -23.65 2.42
CA LEU A 209 6.78 -22.33 2.49
C LEU A 209 8.29 -22.41 2.76
N ILE A 210 8.73 -23.22 3.72
CA ILE A 210 10.14 -23.25 4.13
C ILE A 210 11.05 -23.66 2.96
N PRO A 211 10.82 -24.79 2.26
CA PRO A 211 11.72 -25.20 1.17
C PRO A 211 11.77 -24.18 0.03
N LEU A 212 10.64 -23.55 -0.29
CA LEU A 212 10.56 -22.52 -1.33
C LEU A 212 11.34 -21.26 -0.96
N LEU A 213 11.19 -20.78 0.28
CA LEU A 213 11.88 -19.59 0.76
C LEU A 213 13.38 -19.84 0.89
N GLU A 214 13.79 -21.02 1.35
CA GLU A 214 15.20 -21.44 1.39
C GLU A 214 15.81 -21.56 -0.01
N ASP A 215 15.09 -22.14 -0.98
CA ASP A 215 15.53 -22.20 -2.37
C ASP A 215 15.70 -20.79 -2.96
N ALA A 216 14.75 -19.89 -2.71
CA ALA A 216 14.85 -18.48 -3.14
C ALA A 216 16.06 -17.75 -2.54
N LEU A 217 16.43 -18.08 -1.30
CA LEU A 217 17.60 -17.49 -0.65
C LEU A 217 18.94 -17.97 -1.24
N ASN A 218 18.97 -19.21 -1.75
CA ASN A 218 20.20 -19.84 -2.26
C ASN A 218 20.36 -19.73 -3.79
N ALA A 219 19.28 -19.62 -4.55
CA ALA A 219 19.34 -19.68 -6.00
C ALA A 219 20.00 -18.41 -6.60
N PRO A 220 21.04 -18.54 -7.43
CA PRO A 220 21.85 -17.40 -7.90
C PRO A 220 21.11 -16.46 -8.86
N TRP A 221 20.03 -16.91 -9.50
CA TRP A 221 19.22 -16.13 -10.44
C TRP A 221 18.03 -15.41 -9.80
N VAL A 222 17.82 -15.58 -8.49
CA VAL A 222 16.77 -14.84 -7.76
C VAL A 222 17.18 -13.38 -7.65
N SER A 223 16.26 -12.46 -7.94
CA SER A 223 16.53 -11.04 -7.81
C SER A 223 16.81 -10.68 -6.35
N SER A 224 17.57 -9.62 -6.11
CA SER A 224 17.88 -9.17 -4.74
C SER A 224 16.61 -8.84 -3.94
N GLN A 225 15.62 -8.25 -4.59
CA GLN A 225 14.34 -7.90 -3.98
C GLN A 225 13.55 -9.15 -3.59
N ASP A 226 13.52 -10.15 -4.47
CA ASP A 226 12.87 -11.43 -4.20
C ASP A 226 13.58 -12.19 -3.07
N ARG A 227 14.93 -12.16 -3.04
CA ARG A 227 15.72 -12.75 -1.95
C ARG A 227 15.45 -12.08 -0.60
N ALA A 228 15.42 -10.75 -0.58
CA ALA A 228 15.05 -9.96 0.60
C ALA A 228 13.63 -10.29 1.08
N THR A 229 12.67 -10.41 0.15
CA THR A 229 11.30 -10.84 0.45
C THR A 229 11.28 -12.23 1.06
N ALA A 230 12.01 -13.19 0.47
CA ALA A 230 12.11 -14.55 0.98
C ALA A 230 12.66 -14.61 2.41
N ALA A 231 13.75 -13.88 2.69
CA ALA A 231 14.31 -13.78 4.04
C ALA A 231 13.32 -13.18 5.03
N GLY A 232 12.63 -12.10 4.64
CA GLY A 232 11.63 -11.43 5.45
C GLY A 232 10.48 -12.35 5.84
N HIS A 233 10.03 -13.22 4.93
CA HIS A 233 8.99 -14.21 5.21
C HIS A 233 9.51 -15.39 6.03
N LEU A 234 10.69 -15.93 5.69
CA LEU A 234 11.29 -17.04 6.44
C LEU A 234 11.51 -16.66 7.91
N GLY A 235 11.97 -15.44 8.17
CA GLY A 235 12.18 -14.93 9.53
C GLY A 235 10.91 -14.69 10.35
N LYS A 236 9.72 -14.66 9.73
CA LYS A 236 8.43 -14.57 10.44
C LYS A 236 7.89 -15.93 10.89
N LEU A 237 8.38 -17.03 10.31
CA LEU A 237 7.85 -18.38 10.59
C LEU A 237 8.28 -18.91 11.96
N SER A 238 9.54 -18.71 12.35
CA SER A 238 10.04 -19.10 13.68
C SER A 238 11.39 -18.44 13.98
N ASP A 239 11.82 -18.46 15.25
CA ASP A 239 13.14 -17.98 15.67
C ASP A 239 14.30 -18.72 14.98
N SER A 240 14.18 -20.05 14.80
CA SER A 240 15.21 -20.85 14.11
C SER A 240 15.40 -20.42 12.66
N HIS A 241 14.29 -20.30 11.92
CA HIS A 241 14.28 -19.82 10.55
C HIS A 241 14.72 -18.35 10.43
N ARG A 242 14.42 -17.51 11.43
CA ARG A 242 14.95 -16.13 11.50
C ARG A 242 16.46 -16.12 11.60
N MET A 243 17.04 -16.91 12.51
CA MET A 243 18.50 -17.01 12.66
C MET A 243 19.17 -17.49 11.36
N GLN A 244 18.57 -18.49 10.70
CA GLN A 244 19.04 -18.99 9.41
C GLN A 244 18.98 -17.92 8.32
N ALA A 245 17.85 -17.23 8.15
CA ALA A 245 17.71 -16.14 7.20
C ALA A 245 18.75 -15.04 7.46
N VAL A 246 18.92 -14.64 8.72
CA VAL A 246 19.91 -13.65 9.15
C VAL A 246 21.34 -14.07 8.80
N GLU A 247 21.71 -15.32 9.04
CA GLU A 247 23.04 -15.84 8.70
C GLU A 247 23.28 -15.85 7.18
N MET A 248 22.28 -16.25 6.41
CA MET A 248 22.35 -16.23 4.94
C MET A 248 22.47 -14.80 4.40
N LEU A 249 21.71 -13.85 4.95
CA LEU A 249 21.81 -12.43 4.60
C LEU A 249 23.20 -11.87 4.92
N SER A 250 23.72 -12.09 6.13
CA SER A 250 25.05 -11.62 6.52
C SER A 250 26.16 -12.16 5.61
N ARG A 251 26.11 -13.46 5.27
CA ARG A 251 27.05 -14.07 4.33
C ARG A 251 26.94 -13.47 2.93
N ARG A 252 25.73 -13.25 2.44
CA ARG A 252 25.52 -12.68 1.11
C ARG A 252 25.96 -11.22 1.03
N ILE A 253 25.62 -10.40 2.02
CA ILE A 253 26.03 -8.97 2.10
C ILE A 253 27.57 -8.80 2.05
N THR A 254 28.31 -9.78 2.56
CA THR A 254 29.79 -9.75 2.60
C THR A 254 30.45 -10.44 1.42
N SER A 255 29.67 -11.09 0.55
CA SER A 255 30.19 -11.78 -0.63
C SER A 255 30.68 -10.81 -1.70
N SER A 256 31.77 -11.15 -2.37
CA SER A 256 32.40 -10.32 -3.40
C SER A 256 31.58 -10.20 -4.70
N ASP A 257 30.63 -11.11 -4.93
CA ASP A 257 29.74 -11.11 -6.10
C ASP A 257 28.45 -10.31 -5.88
N THR A 258 28.23 -9.80 -4.66
CA THR A 258 27.01 -9.07 -4.31
C THR A 258 27.05 -7.66 -4.88
N THR A 259 26.04 -7.31 -5.67
CA THR A 259 25.92 -5.97 -6.25
C THR A 259 25.59 -4.93 -5.17
N LEU A 260 25.86 -3.64 -5.43
CA LEU A 260 25.56 -2.57 -4.47
C LEU A 260 24.06 -2.48 -4.15
N LEU A 261 23.19 -2.62 -5.16
CA LEU A 261 21.75 -2.61 -4.98
C LEU A 261 21.30 -3.81 -4.14
N GLU A 262 21.85 -4.99 -4.42
CA GLU A 262 21.57 -6.19 -3.65
C GLU A 262 22.00 -6.02 -2.18
N ALA A 263 23.22 -5.57 -1.94
CA ALA A 263 23.72 -5.35 -0.58
C ALA A 263 22.86 -4.34 0.19
N TRP A 264 22.27 -3.33 -0.46
CA TRP A 264 21.31 -2.42 0.17
C TRP A 264 20.07 -3.20 0.64
N GLU A 265 19.37 -3.86 -0.28
CA GLU A 265 18.10 -4.53 0.02
C GLU A 265 18.26 -5.62 1.09
N LEU A 266 19.36 -6.37 1.05
CA LEU A 266 19.69 -7.37 2.06
C LEU A 266 20.02 -6.73 3.41
N ALA A 267 20.78 -5.62 3.45
CA ALA A 267 21.09 -4.92 4.70
C ALA A 267 19.85 -4.30 5.36
N GLU A 268 18.92 -3.79 4.55
CA GLU A 268 17.63 -3.27 5.06
C GLU A 268 16.78 -4.39 5.67
N THR A 269 16.77 -5.56 5.02
CA THR A 269 16.07 -6.74 5.54
C THR A 269 16.74 -7.29 6.80
N LEU A 270 18.08 -7.34 6.83
CA LEU A 270 18.85 -7.76 8.00
C LEU A 270 18.54 -6.89 9.23
N ALA A 271 18.51 -5.57 9.05
CA ALA A 271 18.21 -4.63 10.13
C ALA A 271 16.78 -4.80 10.69
N GLN A 272 15.83 -5.23 9.85
CA GLN A 272 14.46 -5.51 10.27
C GLN A 272 14.34 -6.85 11.01
N LEU A 273 15.04 -7.89 10.53
CA LEU A 273 14.97 -9.23 11.08
C LEU A 273 15.80 -9.42 12.36
N ALA A 274 16.95 -8.76 12.45
CA ALA A 274 17.85 -8.86 13.61
C ALA A 274 18.28 -7.46 14.08
N PRO A 275 17.42 -6.73 14.80
CA PRO A 275 17.79 -5.46 15.44
C PRO A 275 19.03 -5.58 16.35
N GLU A 276 19.27 -6.76 16.92
CA GLU A 276 20.46 -7.08 17.69
C GLU A 276 21.76 -7.13 16.86
N ARG A 277 21.66 -7.25 15.52
CA ARG A 277 22.79 -7.18 14.57
C ARG A 277 22.82 -5.87 13.79
N THR A 278 22.32 -4.78 14.39
CA THR A 278 22.29 -3.45 13.77
C THR A 278 23.68 -3.00 13.29
N GLU A 279 24.75 -3.34 14.02
CA GLU A 279 26.13 -2.98 13.64
C GLU A 279 26.55 -3.55 12.28
N GLU A 280 26.09 -4.75 11.91
CA GLU A 280 26.41 -5.36 10.62
C GLU A 280 25.68 -4.68 9.46
N ALA A 281 24.39 -4.37 9.67
CA ALA A 281 23.61 -3.60 8.71
C ALA A 281 24.17 -2.17 8.56
N GLU A 282 24.56 -1.52 9.66
CA GLU A 282 25.24 -0.22 9.64
C GLU A 282 26.56 -0.29 8.86
N ALA A 283 27.39 -1.31 9.09
CA ALA A 283 28.64 -1.49 8.36
C ALA A 283 28.40 -1.68 6.85
N ALA A 284 27.37 -2.45 6.47
CA ALA A 284 26.99 -2.63 5.08
C ALA A 284 26.52 -1.32 4.44
N PHE A 285 25.63 -0.58 5.10
CA PHE A 285 25.17 0.73 4.64
C PHE A 285 26.31 1.75 4.53
N THR A 286 27.25 1.73 5.46
CA THR A 286 28.43 2.60 5.42
C THR A 286 29.31 2.28 4.20
N ARG A 287 29.61 1.00 3.94
CA ARG A 287 30.35 0.59 2.74
C ARG A 287 29.65 1.01 1.45
N LEU A 288 28.33 0.85 1.38
CA LEU A 288 27.52 1.28 0.25
C LEU A 288 27.60 2.80 0.07
N PHE A 289 27.38 3.56 1.14
CA PHE A 289 27.39 5.01 1.13
C PHE A 289 28.75 5.60 0.75
N ASP A 290 29.85 4.93 1.09
CA ASP A 290 31.20 5.36 0.74
C ASP A 290 31.65 4.86 -0.66
N SER A 291 30.91 3.94 -1.28
CA SER A 291 31.26 3.39 -2.60
C SER A 291 31.28 4.49 -3.66
N PRO A 292 32.35 4.63 -4.45
CA PRO A 292 32.41 5.61 -5.54
C PRO A 292 31.48 5.26 -6.72
N PHE A 293 31.02 4.01 -6.81
CA PHE A 293 30.20 3.51 -7.90
C PHE A 293 28.68 3.59 -7.63
N LEU A 294 28.28 3.94 -6.41
CA LEU A 294 26.87 4.04 -6.06
C LEU A 294 26.22 5.22 -6.78
N HIS A 295 25.13 4.96 -7.52
CA HIS A 295 24.43 5.99 -8.27
C HIS A 295 23.87 7.06 -7.31
N PRO A 296 23.84 8.37 -7.67
CA PRO A 296 23.43 9.43 -6.74
C PRO A 296 22.05 9.22 -6.10
N LEU A 297 21.08 8.71 -6.85
CA LEU A 297 19.75 8.39 -6.33
C LEU A 297 19.78 7.29 -5.26
N GLU A 298 20.56 6.23 -5.51
CA GLU A 298 20.72 5.11 -4.58
C GLU A 298 21.47 5.58 -3.33
N ARG A 299 22.48 6.45 -3.49
CA ARG A 299 23.19 7.08 -2.37
C ARG A 299 22.26 7.86 -1.45
N SER A 300 21.29 8.59 -2.00
CA SER A 300 20.25 9.24 -1.20
C SER A 300 19.36 8.25 -0.44
N GLY A 301 19.03 7.10 -1.05
CA GLY A 301 18.28 6.02 -0.39
C GLY A 301 19.07 5.41 0.77
N VAL A 302 20.30 4.99 0.50
CA VAL A 302 21.24 4.43 1.49
C VAL A 302 21.50 5.41 2.62
N ALA A 303 21.70 6.70 2.32
CA ALA A 303 21.88 7.75 3.34
C ALA A 303 20.69 7.83 4.32
N LYS A 304 19.47 7.78 3.79
CA LYS A 304 18.24 7.80 4.61
C LYS A 304 18.12 6.53 5.46
N SER A 305 18.40 5.37 4.88
CA SER A 305 18.39 4.09 5.61
C SER A 305 19.46 4.04 6.70
N LEU A 306 20.67 4.53 6.41
CA LEU A 306 21.78 4.60 7.36
C LEU A 306 21.46 5.51 8.54
N VAL A 307 20.96 6.74 8.32
CA VAL A 307 20.61 7.64 9.43
C VAL A 307 19.40 7.14 10.22
N ARG A 308 18.44 6.48 9.57
CA ARG A 308 17.30 5.86 10.25
C ARG A 308 17.75 4.73 11.18
N LEU A 309 18.69 3.91 10.73
CA LEU A 309 19.22 2.78 11.49
C LEU A 309 20.21 3.24 12.58
N ALA A 310 21.10 4.15 12.24
CA ALA A 310 22.25 4.58 13.02
C ALA A 310 22.29 6.12 13.12
N PRO A 311 21.45 6.75 13.97
CA PRO A 311 21.32 8.21 14.02
C PRO A 311 22.62 8.98 14.33
N HIS A 312 23.61 8.34 14.99
CA HIS A 312 24.93 8.92 15.25
C HIS A 312 25.73 9.19 13.97
N THR A 313 25.41 8.53 12.86
CA THR A 313 26.08 8.73 11.56
C THR A 313 25.61 9.99 10.83
N ARG A 314 24.55 10.68 11.32
CA ARG A 314 23.90 11.82 10.66
C ARG A 314 24.88 12.85 10.09
N SER A 315 25.79 13.36 10.93
CA SER A 315 26.72 14.41 10.52
C SER A 315 27.64 13.95 9.39
N ARG A 316 28.19 12.73 9.50
CA ARG A 316 29.05 12.11 8.47
C ARG A 316 28.30 11.92 7.16
N VAL A 317 27.07 11.39 7.22
CA VAL A 317 26.24 11.15 6.03
C VAL A 317 25.94 12.46 5.30
N VAL A 318 25.57 13.51 6.03
CA VAL A 318 25.28 14.81 5.41
C VAL A 318 26.54 15.42 4.80
N GLU A 319 27.66 15.40 5.51
CA GLU A 319 28.94 15.87 4.96
C GLU A 319 29.32 15.11 3.69
N GLY A 320 29.15 13.78 3.69
CA GLY A 320 29.38 12.93 2.52
C GLY A 320 28.47 13.32 1.34
N LEU A 321 27.16 13.51 1.58
CA LEU A 321 26.22 13.92 0.52
C LEU A 321 26.60 15.26 -0.08
N LEU A 322 26.95 16.25 0.74
CA LEU A 322 27.39 17.58 0.26
C LEU A 322 28.71 17.49 -0.51
N ARG A 323 29.63 16.63 -0.07
CA ARG A 323 30.90 16.38 -0.76
C ARG A 323 30.67 15.74 -2.13
N HIS A 324 29.82 14.72 -2.23
CA HIS A 324 29.45 14.10 -3.50
C HIS A 324 28.73 15.09 -4.43
N ALA A 325 27.80 15.89 -3.90
CA ALA A 325 27.12 16.94 -4.65
C ALA A 325 28.10 18.00 -5.20
N ALA A 326 29.21 18.28 -4.50
CA ALA A 326 30.24 19.19 -4.99
C ALA A 326 31.03 18.63 -6.17
N GLN A 327 31.17 17.31 -6.25
CA GLN A 327 31.92 16.60 -7.31
C GLN A 327 31.03 16.22 -8.50
N GLU A 328 29.71 16.12 -8.28
CA GLU A 328 28.73 15.69 -9.28
C GLU A 328 28.53 16.75 -10.39
N ARG A 329 28.54 16.29 -11.65
CA ARG A 329 28.40 17.12 -12.83
C ARG A 329 26.95 17.37 -13.20
N ASP A 330 26.07 16.39 -13.02
CA ASP A 330 24.65 16.52 -13.35
C ASP A 330 23.89 17.34 -12.31
N ALA A 331 23.26 18.42 -12.76
CA ALA A 331 22.47 19.33 -11.93
C ALA A 331 21.34 18.64 -11.14
N VAL A 332 20.68 17.64 -11.73
CA VAL A 332 19.58 16.91 -11.10
C VAL A 332 20.09 16.11 -9.90
N TYR A 333 21.25 15.49 -10.03
CA TYR A 333 21.86 14.70 -8.95
C TYR A 333 22.43 15.58 -7.83
N VAL A 334 22.99 16.75 -8.17
CA VAL A 334 23.36 17.76 -7.17
C VAL A 334 22.13 18.17 -6.34
N GLU A 335 21.01 18.49 -7.00
CA GLU A 335 19.76 18.87 -6.34
C GLU A 335 19.25 17.77 -5.40
N TRP A 336 19.26 16.51 -5.84
CA TRP A 336 18.80 15.37 -5.03
C TRP A 336 19.68 15.14 -3.80
N ALA A 337 20.99 15.17 -3.93
CA ALA A 337 21.91 15.00 -2.82
C ALA A 337 21.77 16.15 -1.79
N VAL A 338 21.69 17.39 -2.27
CA VAL A 338 21.49 18.57 -1.40
C VAL A 338 20.13 18.53 -0.69
N THR A 339 19.05 18.19 -1.41
CA THR A 339 17.72 18.07 -0.80
C THR A 339 17.70 16.97 0.26
N THR A 340 18.33 15.83 -0.03
CA THR A 340 18.43 14.72 0.93
C THR A 340 19.24 15.12 2.16
N ALA A 341 20.35 15.85 1.99
CA ALA A 341 21.14 16.38 3.10
C ALA A 341 20.30 17.30 4.01
N ILE A 342 19.51 18.21 3.44
CA ILE A 342 18.62 19.11 4.19
C ILE A 342 17.47 18.34 4.88
N GLU A 343 16.94 17.30 4.24
CA GLU A 343 15.90 16.44 4.84
C GLU A 343 16.44 15.68 6.06
N ILE A 344 17.68 15.20 5.99
CA ILE A 344 18.36 14.47 7.07
C ILE A 344 18.77 15.42 8.21
N ASP A 345 19.32 16.59 7.87
CA ASP A 345 19.72 17.63 8.82
C ASP A 345 19.34 19.03 8.31
N PRO A 346 18.21 19.59 8.77
CA PRO A 346 17.79 20.93 8.40
C PRO A 346 18.79 22.04 8.76
N GLY A 347 19.74 21.79 9.68
CA GLY A 347 20.81 22.74 10.02
C GLY A 347 21.78 22.99 8.86
N GLN A 348 21.80 22.13 7.85
CA GLN A 348 22.77 22.18 6.74
C GLN A 348 22.28 23.03 5.56
N ARG A 349 21.16 23.75 5.72
CA ARG A 349 20.60 24.64 4.69
C ARG A 349 21.60 25.69 4.20
N GLU A 350 22.39 26.28 5.09
CA GLU A 350 23.36 27.31 4.70
C GLU A 350 24.53 26.72 3.89
N ALA A 351 25.03 25.55 4.30
CA ALA A 351 26.08 24.84 3.56
C ALA A 351 25.60 24.41 2.18
N ALA A 352 24.37 23.89 2.09
CA ALA A 352 23.69 23.57 0.85
C ALA A 352 23.51 24.80 -0.07
N ASP A 353 23.06 25.93 0.47
CA ASP A 353 22.90 27.18 -0.29
C ASP A 353 24.25 27.68 -0.85
N ARG A 354 25.31 27.69 -0.02
CA ARG A 354 26.67 28.03 -0.46
C ARG A 354 27.15 27.13 -1.60
N LEU A 355 26.91 25.82 -1.51
CA LEU A 355 27.29 24.86 -2.55
C LEU A 355 26.54 25.12 -3.87
N LEU A 356 25.22 25.32 -3.81
CA LEU A 356 24.43 25.61 -5.01
C LEU A 356 24.87 26.92 -5.68
N ARG A 357 25.17 27.96 -4.89
CA ARG A 357 25.70 29.23 -5.41
C ARG A 357 27.05 29.08 -6.08
N SER A 358 27.98 28.32 -5.48
CA SER A 358 29.30 28.11 -6.08
C SER A 358 29.23 27.38 -7.42
N ARG A 359 28.33 26.39 -7.54
CA ARG A 359 28.07 25.67 -8.80
C ARG A 359 27.45 26.59 -9.87
N LEU A 360 26.52 27.46 -9.49
CA LEU A 360 25.92 28.45 -10.40
C LEU A 360 26.95 29.47 -10.90
N ALA A 361 27.83 29.97 -10.03
CA ALA A 361 28.90 30.89 -10.41
C ALA A 361 29.90 30.24 -11.38
N ALA A 362 30.30 28.99 -11.12
CA ALA A 362 31.19 28.23 -12.01
C ALA A 362 30.57 27.99 -13.39
N ALA A 363 29.26 27.73 -13.47
CA ALA A 363 28.56 27.56 -14.74
C ALA A 363 28.44 28.86 -15.54
N GLY A 364 28.43 30.03 -14.88
CA GLY A 364 28.35 31.34 -15.51
C GLY A 364 29.67 31.88 -16.06
N GLY A 365 30.82 31.38 -15.57
CA GLY A 365 32.16 31.82 -15.99
C GLY A 365 32.64 31.20 -17.32
N GLY A 366 32.01 30.13 -17.78
CA GLY A 366 32.26 29.55 -19.09
C GLY A 366 31.52 30.33 -20.18
N ARG A 367 32.23 31.14 -20.98
CA ARG A 367 31.71 31.76 -22.20
C ARG A 367 30.93 30.72 -23.01
N THR A 368 29.62 30.88 -23.07
CA THR A 368 28.72 30.00 -23.81
C THR A 368 28.88 30.24 -25.30
N THR A 369 29.58 29.34 -25.99
CA THR A 369 29.21 29.01 -27.37
C THR A 369 27.77 28.49 -27.33
N ARG A 370 26.87 29.29 -27.92
CA ARG A 370 25.41 29.07 -28.07
C ARG A 370 25.07 27.59 -28.30
N GLY A 371 24.20 27.02 -27.47
CA GLY A 371 23.64 25.72 -27.82
C GLY A 371 22.68 25.00 -26.87
N SER A 372 22.60 25.30 -25.56
CA SER A 372 21.55 24.66 -24.73
C SER A 372 21.31 25.40 -23.42
N ARG A 373 20.32 26.31 -23.39
CA ARG A 373 19.80 26.85 -22.12
C ARG A 373 18.91 25.79 -21.45
N ARG A 374 19.50 24.87 -20.68
CA ARG A 374 18.75 24.13 -19.67
C ARG A 374 18.48 25.09 -18.51
N ARG A 375 17.25 25.60 -18.41
CA ARG A 375 16.78 26.36 -17.24
C ARG A 375 16.79 25.41 -16.05
N TRP A 376 17.47 25.81 -14.96
CA TRP A 376 17.32 25.16 -13.66
C TRP A 376 15.87 25.27 -13.19
N PRO A 377 15.28 24.20 -12.63
CA PRO A 377 13.95 24.29 -12.05
C PRO A 377 13.97 25.30 -10.89
N ARG A 378 12.99 26.21 -10.88
CA ARG A 378 12.68 26.98 -9.67
C ARG A 378 12.14 25.99 -8.64
N TRP A 379 12.70 26.01 -7.42
CA TRP A 379 12.29 25.20 -6.26
C TRP A 379 10.78 24.98 -6.21
N PRO A 380 10.27 23.76 -6.48
CA PRO A 380 8.89 23.43 -6.19
C PRO A 380 8.79 22.93 -4.75
N VAL A 381 7.97 23.59 -3.95
CA VAL A 381 7.50 23.02 -2.67
C VAL A 381 6.77 21.70 -2.99
N ARG A 382 7.39 20.58 -2.58
CA ARG A 382 6.80 19.26 -2.30
C ARG A 382 5.69 18.79 -3.26
N ARG A 383 5.96 17.89 -4.23
CA ARG A 383 4.92 16.94 -4.71
C ARG A 383 5.34 15.69 -5.51
N ARG A 384 6.60 15.46 -5.90
CA ARG A 384 6.92 14.35 -6.85
C ARG A 384 7.76 13.15 -6.38
N ALA A 385 8.18 13.05 -5.12
CA ALA A 385 9.03 11.93 -4.66
C ALA A 385 8.29 10.71 -4.05
N ARG A 386 6.95 10.62 -4.13
CA ARG A 386 6.18 9.59 -3.40
C ARG A 386 5.95 8.25 -4.12
N ARG A 387 6.27 8.11 -5.42
CA ARG A 387 5.88 6.89 -6.17
C ARG A 387 6.85 5.71 -6.07
N SER A 388 8.15 5.93 -5.86
CA SER A 388 9.13 4.82 -5.80
C SER A 388 9.22 4.13 -4.43
N PHE A 389 8.62 4.69 -3.38
CA PHE A 389 8.64 4.14 -2.01
C PHE A 389 7.28 3.54 -1.56
N ALA A 390 6.26 3.55 -2.42
CA ALA A 390 4.90 3.13 -2.05
C ALA A 390 4.73 1.60 -1.98
N ILE A 391 5.62 0.81 -2.58
CA ILE A 391 5.51 -0.66 -2.61
C ILE A 391 5.89 -1.30 -1.26
N TRP A 392 6.62 -0.61 -0.37
CA TRP A 392 7.09 -1.16 0.91
C TRP A 392 6.32 -0.73 2.16
N ARG A 393 5.33 0.17 2.05
CA ARG A 393 4.53 0.62 3.21
C ARG A 393 3.37 -0.32 3.60
N SER A 394 3.17 -1.44 2.91
CA SER A 394 2.10 -2.41 3.19
C SER A 394 2.43 -3.46 4.27
N VAL A 395 3.66 -3.50 4.81
CA VAL A 395 4.11 -4.62 5.68
C VAL A 395 4.24 -4.25 7.17
N SER A 396 3.75 -3.08 7.61
CA SER A 396 3.66 -2.80 9.06
C SER A 396 2.31 -3.26 9.63
N PRO A 397 2.26 -4.22 10.57
CA PRO A 397 1.01 -4.58 11.22
C PRO A 397 0.49 -3.38 12.02
N ARG A 398 -0.77 -3.00 11.81
CA ARG A 398 -1.49 -2.13 12.75
C ARG A 398 -1.51 -2.83 14.11
N PRO A 399 -1.23 -2.13 15.23
CA PRO A 399 -1.39 -2.74 16.54
C PRO A 399 -2.87 -3.07 16.75
N THR A 400 -3.20 -4.36 16.75
CA THR A 400 -4.51 -4.83 17.19
C THR A 400 -4.62 -4.55 18.68
N THR A 401 -5.34 -3.49 19.04
CA THR A 401 -5.78 -3.25 20.40
C THR A 401 -6.77 -4.35 20.78
N ARG A 402 -6.26 -5.43 21.37
CA ARG A 402 -7.06 -6.41 22.13
C ARG A 402 -7.76 -5.67 23.26
N ARG A 403 -9.05 -5.38 23.09
CA ARG A 403 -9.94 -5.01 24.20
C ARG A 403 -10.13 -6.25 25.08
N HIS A 404 -9.50 -6.25 26.24
CA HIS A 404 -9.81 -7.19 27.31
C HIS A 404 -11.24 -6.95 27.80
N GLY A 405 -12.10 -7.94 27.55
CA GLY A 405 -13.46 -8.00 28.09
C GLY A 405 -13.46 -8.13 29.61
N TRP A 406 -14.32 -7.34 30.23
CA TRP A 406 -14.56 -7.30 31.67
C TRP A 406 -15.05 -8.64 32.22
N ARG A 407 -14.42 -9.10 33.31
CA ARG A 407 -14.92 -10.16 34.20
C ARG A 407 -16.20 -9.68 34.90
N ARG A 408 -17.32 -10.38 34.70
CA ARG A 408 -18.42 -10.39 35.69
C ARG A 408 -18.22 -11.56 36.65
N ARG A 409 -18.15 -11.24 37.94
CA ARG A 409 -18.22 -12.17 39.06
C ARG A 409 -19.66 -12.70 39.15
N THR A 410 -19.83 -14.01 39.23
CA THR A 410 -21.02 -14.64 39.80
C THR A 410 -20.56 -15.51 40.96
N THR A 411 -21.05 -15.15 42.14
CA THR A 411 -20.94 -15.86 43.41
C THR A 411 -21.67 -17.20 43.36
N SER A 412 -21.01 -18.29 43.73
CA SER A 412 -21.67 -19.47 44.30
C SER A 412 -22.07 -19.20 45.75
N PRO A 413 -23.08 -19.89 46.29
CA PRO A 413 -22.73 -21.06 47.11
C PRO A 413 -23.72 -22.24 47.05
N GLY A 414 -23.19 -23.45 47.33
CA GLY A 414 -23.85 -24.36 48.28
C GLY A 414 -24.53 -25.63 47.75
N SER A 415 -23.82 -26.76 47.88
CA SER A 415 -24.29 -28.07 48.42
C SER A 415 -25.46 -28.85 47.77
N THR A 416 -25.09 -29.85 46.96
CA THR A 416 -25.44 -31.31 46.95
C THR A 416 -26.64 -31.86 47.78
N PRO A 417 -27.10 -33.12 47.56
CA PRO A 417 -27.63 -33.78 46.35
C PRO A 417 -28.94 -34.57 46.68
N ARG A 418 -29.74 -35.01 45.69
CA ARG A 418 -30.57 -36.26 45.78
C ARG A 418 -31.41 -36.51 44.51
N HIS A 419 -31.52 -37.81 44.22
CA HIS A 419 -32.46 -38.52 43.34
C HIS A 419 -33.80 -37.84 43.00
N TRP A 420 -34.31 -38.00 41.78
CA TRP A 420 -35.38 -38.97 41.43
C TRP A 420 -35.75 -38.94 39.93
N ASN A 421 -36.07 -40.14 39.48
CA ASN A 421 -36.75 -40.65 38.28
C ASN A 421 -37.77 -39.78 37.48
N ARG A 422 -37.81 -40.13 36.18
CA ARG A 422 -38.96 -40.42 35.28
C ARG A 422 -39.88 -39.30 34.78
N CYS A 423 -39.97 -39.28 33.44
CA CYS A 423 -41.16 -39.33 32.57
C CYS A 423 -42.45 -38.62 33.04
N TRP A 424 -42.98 -37.68 32.25
CA TRP A 424 -44.12 -37.91 31.32
C TRP A 424 -44.46 -36.63 30.53
N THR A 425 -45.18 -36.85 29.46
CA THR A 425 -45.68 -35.99 28.37
C THR A 425 -46.71 -34.93 28.74
N GLY A 426 -46.74 -33.84 27.96
CA GLY A 426 -47.91 -33.31 27.23
C GLY A 426 -49.08 -32.72 28.03
N TYR A 427 -49.30 -31.40 27.86
CA TYR A 427 -50.48 -30.81 27.20
C TYR A 427 -50.10 -29.44 26.65
#